data_AF-A0A561C160-F1
#
_entry.id   AF-A0A561C160-F1
#
_cell.length_a   1.000
_cell.length_b   1.000
_cell.length_c   1.000
_cell.angle_alpha   90.00
_cell.angle_beta   90.00
_cell.angle_gamma   90.00
#
_symmetry.space_group_name_H-M   'P 1'
#
loop_
_entity.id
_entity.type
_entity.pdbx_description
1 polymer ?
#
loop_
_entity_poly.entity_id
_entity_poly.type
_entity_poly.pdbx_seq_one_letter_code
_entity_poly.pdbx_strand_id
1 'polypeptide(L)'
;MEANRITITAKEEVLVNGGSSYTRWTAGGIESGTLGLWRAHAASHSMVGPRSMGVNVRGEPELSLYDETFKLLDPKGNPMAHIPYALRGAGDIGHEAQTGKSGQTPRINTKSPEKLKFSLAWAEIFVDSDADKSPDTSGRGRAAST
;
A
#
# COMPACT_ATOMS: atom_id res chain seq x y z
N MET A 1 13.20 30.24 21.17
CA MET A 1 12.28 29.08 21.18
C MET A 1 12.57 28.29 19.92
N GLU A 2 12.92 27.03 20.06
CA GLU A 2 13.16 26.10 18.95
C GLU A 2 12.47 24.78 19.25
N ALA A 3 11.98 24.11 18.22
CA ALA A 3 11.34 22.80 18.35
C ALA A 3 12.32 21.71 17.91
N ASN A 4 12.42 20.65 18.70
CA ASN A 4 13.23 19.48 18.31
C ASN A 4 12.66 18.73 17.10
N ARG A 5 11.34 18.85 16.83
CA ARG A 5 10.66 18.24 15.68
C ARG A 5 9.34 18.93 15.39
N ILE A 6 9.04 19.11 14.10
CA ILE A 6 7.72 19.49 13.61
C ILE A 6 7.25 18.41 12.65
N THR A 7 6.07 17.85 12.90
CA THR A 7 5.41 16.87 12.02
C THR A 7 4.11 17.47 11.51
N ILE A 8 3.93 17.52 10.19
CA ILE A 8 2.71 18.02 9.53
C ILE A 8 2.09 16.86 8.77
N THR A 9 0.90 16.44 9.18
CA THR A 9 0.17 15.31 8.59
C THR A 9 -1.22 15.77 8.18
N ALA A 10 -1.65 15.43 6.96
CA ALA A 10 -3.00 15.67 6.47
C ALA A 10 -3.52 14.43 5.75
N LYS A 11 -4.85 14.24 5.78
CA LYS A 11 -5.52 13.09 5.15
C LYS A 11 -5.53 13.19 3.62
N GLU A 12 -5.66 14.41 3.09
CA GLU A 12 -5.87 14.66 1.67
C GLU A 12 -4.75 15.53 1.08
N GLU A 13 -4.48 16.69 1.70
CA GLU A 13 -3.54 17.67 1.17
C GLU A 13 -2.84 18.47 2.28
N VAL A 14 -1.54 18.73 2.09
CA VAL A 14 -0.81 19.80 2.78
C VAL A 14 -0.52 20.91 1.78
N LEU A 15 -1.07 22.10 2.01
CA LEU A 15 -0.80 23.31 1.23
C LEU A 15 -0.06 24.33 2.09
N VAL A 16 1.17 24.67 1.71
CA VAL A 16 1.94 25.76 2.30
C VAL A 16 2.02 26.89 1.29
N ASN A 17 1.46 28.05 1.62
CA ASN A 17 1.35 29.17 0.69
C ASN A 17 1.70 30.53 1.32
N GLY A 18 2.05 31.48 0.45
CA GLY A 18 2.28 32.88 0.80
C GLY A 18 2.31 33.74 -0.46
N GLY A 19 1.46 34.77 -0.53
CA GLY A 19 1.22 35.51 -1.77
C GLY A 19 0.71 34.58 -2.88
N SER A 20 1.33 34.63 -4.06
CA SER A 20 1.05 33.75 -5.21
C SER A 20 1.99 32.54 -5.31
N SER A 21 2.77 32.24 -4.26
CA SER A 21 3.67 31.08 -4.23
C SER A 21 3.13 29.99 -3.31
N TYR A 22 3.34 28.73 -3.68
CA TYR A 22 2.86 27.57 -2.94
C TYR A 22 3.73 26.33 -3.12
N THR A 23 3.63 25.41 -2.17
CA THR A 23 3.92 23.99 -2.36
C THR A 23 2.76 23.16 -1.83
N ARG A 24 2.36 22.16 -2.61
CA ARG A 24 1.16 21.35 -2.42
C ARG A 24 1.55 19.88 -2.43
N TRP A 25 1.23 19.17 -1.36
CA TRP A 25 1.60 17.76 -1.17
C TRP A 25 0.32 16.93 -1.09
N THR A 26 0.18 15.98 -2.01
CA THR A 26 -0.96 15.05 -2.08
C THR A 26 -0.45 13.62 -2.26
N ALA A 27 -1.34 12.63 -2.19
CA ALA A 27 -1.01 11.25 -2.55
C ALA A 27 -0.53 11.09 -4.01
N GLY A 28 -0.90 12.02 -4.90
CA GLY A 28 -0.50 12.01 -6.31
C GLY A 28 0.88 12.62 -6.58
N GLY A 29 1.46 13.36 -5.62
CA GLY A 29 2.77 13.99 -5.77
C GLY A 29 2.92 15.32 -5.05
N ILE A 30 4.07 15.95 -5.28
CA ILE A 30 4.45 17.26 -4.78
C ILE A 30 4.48 18.24 -5.95
N GLU A 31 3.77 19.35 -5.80
CA GLU A 31 3.73 20.44 -6.76
C GLU A 31 4.20 21.73 -6.09
N SER A 32 5.03 22.51 -6.77
CA SER A 32 5.46 23.82 -6.29
C SER A 32 5.30 24.85 -7.40
N GLY A 33 4.75 26.02 -7.07
CA GLY A 33 4.48 27.08 -8.02
C GLY A 33 4.79 28.45 -7.45
N THR A 34 5.21 29.37 -8.32
CA THR A 34 5.38 30.79 -7.99
C THR A 34 5.16 31.62 -9.26
N LEU A 35 4.60 32.83 -9.10
CA LEU A 35 4.50 33.80 -10.19
C LEU A 35 5.86 34.47 -10.50
N GLY A 36 6.75 34.52 -9.51
CA GLY A 36 8.03 35.22 -9.60
C GLY A 36 9.21 34.31 -9.97
N LEU A 37 10.42 34.82 -9.76
CA LEU A 37 11.64 34.05 -9.95
C LEU A 37 11.78 32.98 -8.86
N TRP A 38 11.87 31.71 -9.28
CA TRP A 38 12.34 30.64 -8.40
C TRP A 38 13.88 30.61 -8.40
N ARG A 39 14.50 30.97 -7.27
CA ARG A 39 15.96 30.97 -7.11
C ARG A 39 16.38 29.99 -6.02
N ALA A 40 17.13 28.97 -6.39
CA ALA A 40 17.73 28.01 -5.48
C ALA A 40 19.27 28.17 -5.47
N HIS A 41 19.85 28.41 -4.30
CA HIS A 41 21.30 28.47 -4.12
C HIS A 41 21.78 27.15 -3.50
N ALA A 42 22.58 26.39 -4.25
CA ALA A 42 23.17 25.14 -3.76
C ALA A 42 24.49 24.84 -4.48
N ALA A 43 25.37 24.07 -3.83
CA ALA A 43 26.56 23.51 -4.47
C ALA A 43 26.21 22.38 -5.46
N SER A 44 25.08 21.68 -5.26
CA SER A 44 24.55 20.68 -6.19
C SER A 44 23.04 20.47 -6.01
N HIS A 45 22.37 20.01 -7.06
CA HIS A 45 21.00 19.51 -7.04
C HIS A 45 20.98 18.06 -7.54
N SER A 46 20.61 17.11 -6.68
CA SER A 46 20.51 15.69 -7.04
C SER A 46 19.05 15.27 -7.14
N MET A 47 18.64 14.86 -8.34
CA MET A 47 17.31 14.29 -8.60
C MET A 47 17.41 12.77 -8.61
N VAL A 48 17.55 12.18 -7.42
CA VAL A 48 17.41 10.73 -7.28
C VAL A 48 15.95 10.35 -7.43
N GLY A 49 15.70 9.13 -7.93
CA GLY A 49 14.35 8.61 -8.11
C GLY A 49 13.49 8.68 -6.83
N PRO A 50 12.18 8.46 -6.95
CA PRO A 50 11.24 8.63 -5.85
C PRO A 50 11.66 7.81 -4.62
N ARG A 51 11.70 8.47 -3.46
CA ARG A 51 11.82 7.82 -2.16
C ARG A 51 10.46 7.89 -1.45
N SER A 52 9.66 6.85 -1.62
CA SER A 52 8.37 6.75 -0.93
C SER A 52 8.59 6.57 0.58
N MET A 53 7.82 7.29 1.39
CA MET A 53 7.73 6.96 2.82
C MET A 53 7.07 5.60 3.00
N GLY A 54 7.62 4.82 3.92
CA GLY A 54 7.00 3.59 4.34
C GLY A 54 5.97 3.82 5.46
N VAL A 55 5.52 2.72 6.04
CA VAL A 55 4.66 2.71 7.22
C VAL A 55 5.38 2.01 8.38
N ASN A 56 4.98 2.25 9.61
CA ASN A 56 5.41 1.45 10.76
C ASN A 56 4.66 0.12 10.81
N VAL A 57 4.96 -0.69 11.82
CA VAL A 57 4.27 -1.98 12.06
C VAL A 57 2.76 -1.82 12.25
N ARG A 58 2.27 -0.64 12.67
CA ARG A 58 0.84 -0.32 12.82
C ARG A 58 0.19 0.21 11.52
N GLY A 59 0.93 0.29 10.42
CA GLY A 59 0.41 0.80 9.14
C GLY A 59 0.37 2.32 9.06
N GLU A 60 0.98 3.04 10.01
CA GLU A 60 1.01 4.51 10.02
C GLU A 60 2.27 5.01 9.31
N PRO A 61 2.23 6.13 8.57
CA PRO A 61 3.42 6.67 7.92
C PRO A 61 4.58 6.89 8.90
N GLU A 62 5.73 6.26 8.65
CA GLU A 62 6.93 6.42 9.47
C GLU A 62 8.18 6.38 8.59
N LEU A 63 9.21 7.11 9.01
CA LEU A 63 10.56 7.03 8.46
C LEU A 63 11.52 6.66 9.58
N SER A 64 12.07 5.45 9.53
CA SER A 64 13.06 4.94 10.48
C SER A 64 14.29 4.40 9.75
N LEU A 65 15.36 4.10 10.50
CA LEU A 65 16.61 3.59 9.94
C LEU A 65 16.49 2.16 9.42
N TYR A 66 15.70 1.34 10.12
CA TYR A 66 15.47 -0.05 9.76
C TYR A 66 14.17 -0.14 8.98
N ASP A 67 14.26 -0.76 7.81
CA ASP A 67 13.09 -0.99 6.98
C ASP A 67 13.18 -2.29 6.18
N GLU A 68 12.01 -2.85 5.87
CA GLU A 68 11.87 -4.08 5.09
C GLU A 68 10.72 -3.95 4.09
N THR A 69 10.72 -4.76 3.03
CA THR A 69 9.61 -4.86 2.07
C THR A 69 9.43 -6.31 1.68
N PHE A 70 8.20 -6.81 1.77
CA PHE A 70 7.84 -8.16 1.33
C PHE A 70 7.33 -8.10 -0.11
N LYS A 71 7.66 -9.11 -0.93
CA LYS A 71 7.12 -9.26 -2.28
C LYS A 71 6.51 -10.64 -2.43
N LEU A 72 5.21 -10.67 -2.71
CA LEU A 72 4.45 -11.87 -2.96
C LEU A 72 4.47 -12.20 -4.45
N LEU A 73 4.93 -13.40 -4.76
CA LEU A 73 5.02 -13.94 -6.11
C LEU A 73 4.25 -15.27 -6.18
N ASP A 74 3.69 -15.57 -7.34
CA ASP A 74 3.17 -16.90 -7.65
C ASP A 74 4.33 -17.90 -7.85
N PRO A 75 4.06 -19.21 -7.95
CA PRO A 75 5.11 -20.22 -8.18
C PRO A 75 5.90 -20.05 -9.49
N LYS A 76 5.38 -19.27 -10.45
CA LYS A 76 6.04 -18.93 -11.71
C LYS A 76 6.86 -17.63 -11.61
N GLY A 77 6.86 -16.97 -10.45
CA GLY A 77 7.56 -15.72 -10.20
C GLY A 77 6.78 -14.45 -10.57
N ASN A 78 5.50 -14.57 -10.96
CA ASN A 78 4.68 -13.39 -11.29
C ASN A 78 4.21 -12.69 -10.02
N PRO A 79 4.15 -11.34 -10.00
CA PRO A 79 3.67 -10.63 -8.83
C PRO A 79 2.19 -10.87 -8.51
N MET A 80 1.89 -11.13 -7.24
CA MET A 80 0.52 -11.29 -6.76
C MET A 80 0.02 -9.97 -6.15
N ALA A 81 -0.66 -9.16 -6.96
CA ALA A 81 -1.19 -7.86 -6.56
C ALA A 81 -2.54 -7.97 -5.83
N HIS A 82 -2.83 -6.97 -4.98
CA HIS A 82 -4.09 -6.81 -4.24
C HIS A 82 -4.45 -8.01 -3.34
N ILE A 83 -3.44 -8.74 -2.86
CA ILE A 83 -3.65 -9.87 -1.95
C ILE A 83 -3.69 -9.36 -0.51
N PRO A 84 -4.76 -9.65 0.25
CA PRO A 84 -4.83 -9.34 1.67
C PRO A 84 -3.72 -10.01 2.47
N TYR A 85 -3.06 -9.25 3.32
CA TYR A 85 -2.02 -9.73 4.21
C TYR A 85 -2.16 -9.13 5.60
N ALA A 86 -1.67 -9.84 6.59
CA ALA A 86 -1.40 -9.36 7.94
C ALA A 86 0.10 -9.30 8.16
N LEU A 87 0.55 -8.20 8.74
CA LEU A 87 1.93 -8.02 9.18
C LEU A 87 1.95 -7.86 10.69
N ARG A 88 2.86 -8.57 11.36
CA ARG A 88 3.02 -8.55 12.82
C ARG A 88 4.50 -8.37 13.18
N GLY A 89 4.81 -7.44 14.08
CA GLY A 89 6.14 -7.23 14.65
C GLY A 89 6.23 -7.71 16.09
N ALA A 90 7.18 -7.17 16.86
CA ALA A 90 7.36 -7.49 18.27
C ALA A 90 6.10 -7.17 19.10
N GLY A 91 5.79 -8.06 20.04
CA GLY A 91 4.60 -7.93 20.90
C GLY A 91 3.28 -8.15 20.15
N ASP A 92 3.30 -8.82 18.99
CA ASP A 92 2.14 -9.10 18.13
C ASP A 92 1.37 -7.86 17.66
N ILE A 93 2.00 -6.68 17.73
CA ILE A 93 1.48 -5.45 17.13
C ILE A 93 1.55 -5.58 15.61
N GLY A 94 0.54 -5.10 14.90
CA GLY A 94 0.50 -5.22 13.46
C GLY A 94 -0.60 -4.43 12.77
N HIS A 95 -0.68 -4.62 11.46
CA HIS A 95 -1.75 -4.12 10.61
C HIS A 95 -2.13 -5.15 9.55
N GLU A 96 -3.26 -4.90 8.89
CA GLU A 96 -3.71 -5.63 7.71
C GLU A 96 -3.83 -4.66 6.55
N ALA A 97 -3.46 -5.13 5.36
CA ALA A 97 -3.48 -4.34 4.13
C ALA A 97 -3.47 -5.28 2.92
N GLN A 98 -3.32 -4.72 1.72
CA GLN A 98 -3.22 -5.48 0.48
C GLN A 98 -1.90 -5.18 -0.23
N THR A 99 -1.34 -6.19 -0.92
CA THR A 99 -0.15 -5.99 -1.74
C THR A 99 -0.41 -4.99 -2.87
N GLY A 100 0.60 -4.21 -3.22
CA GLY A 100 0.55 -3.27 -4.35
C GLY A 100 0.55 -3.97 -5.72
N LYS A 101 0.51 -3.18 -6.80
CA LYS A 101 0.43 -3.67 -8.19
C LYS A 101 1.56 -4.62 -8.61
N SER A 102 2.73 -4.56 -7.96
CA SER A 102 3.84 -5.49 -8.21
C SER A 102 4.04 -6.48 -7.06
N GLY A 103 2.97 -6.80 -6.34
CA GLY A 103 2.93 -7.81 -5.28
C GLY A 103 3.68 -7.43 -4.00
N GLN A 104 4.11 -6.18 -3.86
CA GLN A 104 4.91 -5.73 -2.73
C GLN A 104 4.05 -5.12 -1.61
N THR A 105 4.52 -5.22 -0.38
CA THR A 105 4.07 -4.35 0.72
C THR A 105 4.62 -2.94 0.52
N PRO A 106 4.08 -1.92 1.21
CA PRO A 106 4.84 -0.71 1.47
C PRO A 106 6.15 -1.06 2.19
N ARG A 107 7.10 -0.13 2.19
CA ARG A 107 8.27 -0.23 3.05
C ARG A 107 7.79 -0.20 4.51
N ILE A 108 8.18 -1.17 5.32
CA ILE A 108 7.80 -1.28 6.72
C ILE A 108 8.99 -0.83 7.56
N ASN A 109 8.81 0.23 8.34
CA ASN A 109 9.82 0.86 9.17
C ASN A 109 9.71 0.34 10.60
N THR A 110 10.86 0.15 11.25
CA THR A 110 10.96 -0.24 12.66
C THR A 110 11.99 0.62 13.37
N LYS A 111 11.76 0.89 14.67
CA LYS A 111 12.67 1.72 15.49
C LYS A 111 13.96 0.99 15.88
N SER A 112 13.91 -0.33 15.88
CA SER A 112 15.02 -1.23 16.14
C SER A 112 14.96 -2.41 15.17
N PRO A 113 16.08 -3.13 14.94
CA PRO A 113 16.03 -4.38 14.20
C PRO A 113 15.08 -5.36 14.88
N GLU A 114 14.06 -5.82 14.17
CA GLU A 114 13.10 -6.80 14.68
C GLU A 114 12.64 -7.73 13.55
N LYS A 115 12.19 -8.94 13.91
CA LYS A 115 11.65 -9.89 12.93
C LYS A 115 10.17 -9.58 12.70
N LEU A 116 9.82 -9.34 11.44
CA LEU A 116 8.44 -9.19 11.02
C LEU A 116 7.89 -10.55 10.57
N LYS A 117 6.64 -10.85 10.96
CA LYS A 117 5.85 -11.98 10.45
C LYS A 117 4.89 -11.45 9.39
N PHE A 118 5.05 -11.94 8.17
CA PHE A 118 4.10 -11.74 7.09
C PHE A 118 3.23 -12.99 6.97
N SER A 119 1.91 -12.81 6.92
CA SER A 119 0.95 -13.90 6.68
C SER A 119 -0.13 -13.42 5.74
N LEU A 120 -0.62 -14.32 4.89
CA LEU A 120 -1.81 -14.06 4.08
C LEU A 120 -3.03 -13.96 4.99
N ALA A 121 -3.79 -12.88 4.87
CA ALA A 121 -5.05 -12.68 5.58
C ALA A 121 -6.16 -13.30 4.74
N TRP A 122 -6.24 -14.64 4.74
CA TRP A 122 -7.29 -15.35 4.02
C TRP A 122 -8.64 -15.08 4.70
N ALA A 123 -9.55 -14.39 4.00
CA ALA A 123 -10.97 -14.65 4.22
C ALA A 123 -11.24 -16.02 3.59
N GLU A 124 -11.84 -16.94 4.35
CA GLU A 124 -12.18 -18.28 3.88
C GLU A 124 -12.95 -18.19 2.56
N ILE A 125 -12.37 -18.72 1.48
CA ILE A 125 -13.05 -18.84 0.20
C ILE A 125 -13.89 -20.11 0.28
N PHE A 126 -15.21 -19.97 0.41
CA PHE A 126 -16.11 -21.09 0.19
C PHE A 126 -16.15 -21.42 -1.30
N VAL A 127 -15.88 -22.68 -1.63
CA VAL A 127 -16.21 -23.24 -2.95
C VAL A 127 -17.72 -23.42 -2.96
N ASP A 128 -18.42 -22.72 -3.87
CA ASP A 128 -19.85 -22.91 -4.07
C ASP A 128 -20.10 -24.35 -4.54
N SER A 129 -20.85 -25.12 -3.75
CA SER A 129 -21.13 -26.54 -4.01
C SER A 129 -21.93 -26.81 -5.29
N ASP A 130 -22.43 -25.75 -5.95
CA ASP A 130 -23.17 -25.86 -7.21
C ASP A 130 -22.26 -25.88 -8.46
N ALA A 131 -20.93 -25.70 -8.31
CA ALA A 131 -20.00 -25.78 -9.44
C ALA A 131 -19.78 -27.22 -9.99
N ASP A 132 -20.22 -28.26 -9.25
CA ASP A 132 -19.96 -29.67 -9.60
C ASP A 132 -21.21 -30.45 -10.06
N LYS A 133 -22.33 -29.76 -10.33
CA LYS A 133 -23.52 -30.44 -10.88
C LYS A 133 -23.39 -30.62 -12.40
N SER A 134 -22.91 -31.79 -12.80
CA SER A 134 -23.04 -32.32 -14.17
C SER A 134 -24.51 -32.23 -14.62
N PRO A 135 -24.82 -31.75 -15.84
CA PRO A 135 -26.19 -31.66 -16.32
C PRO A 135 -26.77 -33.08 -16.54
N ASP A 136 -27.76 -33.44 -15.74
CA ASP A 136 -28.55 -34.67 -15.87
C ASP A 136 -29.41 -34.61 -17.15
N THR A 137 -29.03 -35.41 -18.15
CA THR A 137 -29.83 -35.63 -19.36
C THR A 137 -30.77 -36.82 -19.16
N SER A 138 -31.92 -36.63 -18.52
CA SER A 138 -32.96 -37.67 -18.46
C SER A 138 -34.40 -37.15 -18.47
N GLY A 139 -34.75 -36.34 -19.48
CA GLY A 139 -36.14 -35.97 -19.78
C GLY A 139 -36.69 -36.63 -21.05
N ARG A 140 -37.16 -37.90 -20.98
CA ARG A 140 -38.06 -38.46 -22.02
C ARG A 140 -39.52 -38.19 -21.63
N GLY A 141 -40.15 -37.23 -22.30
CA GLY A 141 -41.60 -37.00 -22.24
C GLY A 141 -42.40 -38.04 -23.03
N ARG A 142 -43.35 -38.70 -22.36
CA ARG A 142 -44.60 -39.30 -22.90
C ARG A 142 -45.73 -38.63 -22.08
N ALA A 143 -46.93 -38.30 -22.54
CA ALA A 143 -47.65 -38.47 -23.80
C ALA A 143 -48.78 -37.40 -23.83
N ALA A 144 -49.32 -37.11 -25.02
CA ALA A 144 -50.56 -36.37 -25.20
C ALA A 144 -51.61 -37.29 -25.86
N SER A 145 -52.79 -37.38 -25.23
CA SER A 145 -54.12 -37.82 -25.72
C SER A 145 -54.94 -38.09 -24.43
N THR A 146 -56.10 -37.49 -24.16
CA THR A 146 -57.26 -37.16 -24.98
C THR A 146 -57.98 -35.97 -24.34
#